data_AF-A0A8T5UPD4-F1
#
_entry.id   AF-A0A8T5UPD4-F1
#
_cell.length_a   1.000
_cell.length_b   1.000
_cell.length_c   1.000
_cell.angle_alpha   90.00
_cell.angle_beta   90.00
_cell.angle_gamma   90.00
#
_symmetry.space_group_name_H-M   'P 1'
#
loop_
_entity.id
_entity.type
_entity.pdbx_description
1 polymer ?
#
loop_
_entity_poly.entity_id
_entity_poly.type
_entity_poly.pdbx_seq_one_letter_code
_entity_poly.pdbx_strand_id
1 'polypeptide(L)'
;MIFFLILLIGIFEINIAVVLDDDIVTATSMGNLNNTRNVKSNIDEKALQSKFQEIKDIPYNQKSMNCKNKSEMFADYLIQIGAKNVYVVVIEHKSGKYSHEVVEWDGHIYDACNNNELSYRTSKDEYLKKLNGIGFSGITVYYPHVHHDS
;
A
#
# COMPACT_ATOMS: atom_id res chain seq x y z
N MET A 1 -15.43 -6.08 -65.11
CA MET A 1 -15.58 -5.81 -63.67
C MET A 1 -15.45 -4.30 -63.50
N ILE A 2 -16.53 -3.53 -63.62
CA ILE A 2 -17.56 -3.25 -62.60
C ILE A 2 -16.96 -2.53 -61.37
N PHE A 3 -17.57 -1.37 -61.08
CA PHE A 3 -17.50 -0.48 -59.90
C PHE A 3 -16.46 0.65 -59.97
N PHE A 4 -16.81 1.87 -60.42
CA PHE A 4 -17.59 2.89 -59.69
C PHE A 4 -17.18 3.00 -58.21
N LEU A 5 -16.50 4.07 -57.81
CA LEU A 5 -17.14 5.14 -57.03
C LEU A 5 -16.13 6.28 -56.74
N ILE A 6 -16.55 7.48 -57.10
CA ILE A 6 -16.05 8.76 -56.58
C ILE A 6 -16.34 8.80 -55.08
N LEU A 7 -15.38 9.26 -54.26
CA LEU A 7 -15.74 9.92 -53.00
C LEU A 7 -14.73 11.02 -52.66
N LEU A 8 -15.01 12.19 -53.23
CA LEU A 8 -14.70 13.49 -52.63
C LEU A 8 -15.39 13.55 -51.27
N ILE A 9 -14.62 13.56 -50.18
CA ILE A 9 -15.08 14.08 -48.89
C ILE A 9 -13.93 14.91 -48.33
N GLY A 10 -13.96 16.20 -48.63
CA GLY A 10 -13.31 17.19 -47.79
C GLY A 10 -14.19 17.41 -46.58
N ILE A 11 -13.65 17.28 -45.37
CA ILE A 11 -14.33 17.74 -44.16
C ILE A 11 -13.33 18.41 -43.21
N PHE A 12 -13.48 19.74 -43.19
CA PHE A 12 -13.46 20.65 -42.05
C PHE A 12 -12.19 20.76 -41.19
N GLU A 13 -11.54 21.92 -41.35
CA GLU A 13 -10.95 22.63 -40.23
C GLU A 13 -12.03 22.87 -39.17
N ILE A 14 -11.96 22.13 -38.06
CA ILE A 14 -12.74 22.47 -36.87
C ILE A 14 -12.01 23.60 -36.17
N ASN A 15 -12.43 24.83 -36.48
CA ASN A 15 -12.22 25.98 -35.61
C ASN A 15 -13.01 25.73 -34.32
N ILE A 16 -12.39 25.13 -33.30
CA ILE A 16 -12.94 25.21 -31.94
C ILE A 16 -12.57 26.60 -31.43
N ALA A 17 -13.53 27.52 -31.56
CA ALA A 17 -13.58 28.74 -30.79
C ALA A 17 -13.60 28.36 -29.30
N VAL A 18 -12.51 28.65 -28.59
CA VAL A 18 -12.51 28.72 -27.13
C VAL A 18 -13.36 29.95 -26.79
N VAL A 19 -14.60 29.73 -26.36
CA VAL A 19 -15.35 30.75 -25.63
C VAL A 19 -14.72 30.81 -24.25
N LEU A 20 -13.85 31.80 -24.07
CA LEU A 20 -13.46 32.33 -22.78
C LEU A 20 -14.71 33.01 -22.20
N ASP A 21 -15.32 32.42 -21.17
CA ASP A 21 -16.00 33.23 -20.16
C ASP A 21 -14.91 33.78 -19.24
N ASP A 22 -14.27 34.86 -19.70
CA ASP A 22 -13.58 35.79 -18.83
C ASP A 22 -14.65 36.72 -18.24
N ASP A 23 -14.91 36.58 -16.94
CA ASP A 23 -14.82 37.72 -16.02
C ASP A 23 -15.30 37.33 -14.60
N ILE A 24 -14.34 36.90 -13.77
CA ILE A 24 -14.04 37.71 -12.60
C ILE A 24 -12.52 37.70 -12.36
N VAL A 25 -12.02 38.92 -12.31
CA VAL A 25 -10.64 39.34 -12.43
C VAL A 25 -9.73 38.79 -11.33
N THR A 26 -8.59 38.33 -11.83
CA THR A 26 -7.35 37.92 -11.19
C THR A 26 -6.76 38.98 -10.25
N ALA A 27 -6.25 38.53 -9.09
CA ALA A 27 -5.09 39.14 -8.46
C ALA A 27 -4.09 38.04 -8.10
N THR A 28 -3.10 37.91 -8.98
CA THR A 28 -1.73 37.37 -8.81
C THR A 28 -1.43 36.57 -7.54
N SER A 29 -1.20 35.26 -7.70
CA SER A 29 -0.26 34.52 -6.87
C SER A 29 0.41 33.44 -7.71
N MET A 30 1.67 33.70 -8.09
CA MET A 30 2.61 32.66 -8.49
C MET A 30 2.85 31.78 -7.26
N GLY A 31 2.15 30.66 -7.19
CA GLY A 31 2.37 29.68 -6.14
C GLY A 31 1.46 28.49 -6.35
N ASN A 32 2.02 27.30 -6.14
CA ASN A 32 1.31 26.07 -5.86
C ASN A 32 1.09 25.08 -7.03
N LEU A 33 2.20 24.57 -7.56
CA LEU A 33 2.28 23.19 -8.08
C LEU A 33 2.80 22.25 -6.97
N ASN A 34 2.10 22.22 -5.84
CA ASN A 34 2.26 21.18 -4.80
C ASN A 34 0.87 20.85 -4.25
N ASN A 35 0.02 20.29 -5.10
CA ASN A 35 -1.26 19.73 -4.67
C ASN A 35 -1.44 18.30 -5.19
N THR A 36 -0.43 17.46 -4.98
CA THR A 36 -0.71 16.08 -4.61
C THR A 36 -1.50 16.17 -3.32
N ARG A 37 -2.84 16.17 -3.44
CA ARG A 37 -3.74 16.01 -2.29
C ARG A 37 -3.32 14.73 -1.58
N ASN A 38 -2.52 14.94 -0.54
CA ASN A 38 -2.29 14.00 0.53
C ASN A 38 -3.65 13.91 1.24
N VAL A 39 -4.56 13.13 0.65
CA VAL A 39 -5.75 12.67 1.35
C VAL A 39 -5.20 11.74 2.41
N LYS A 40 -4.78 12.33 3.53
CA LYS A 40 -4.48 11.60 4.75
C LYS A 40 -5.78 10.88 5.08
N SER A 41 -5.88 9.61 4.67
CA SER A 41 -7.02 8.80 5.05
C SER A 41 -7.06 8.87 6.57
N ASN A 42 -8.18 9.33 7.10
CA ASN A 42 -8.39 9.41 8.53
C ASN A 42 -8.62 7.97 9.02
N ILE A 43 -7.55 7.17 9.01
CA ILE A 43 -7.56 5.80 9.50
C ILE A 43 -7.78 5.90 11.00
N ASP A 44 -8.86 5.28 11.45
CA ASP A 44 -9.15 5.15 12.87
C ASP A 44 -8.08 4.25 13.50
N GLU A 45 -7.10 4.89 14.14
CA GLU A 45 -5.99 4.20 14.80
C GLU A 45 -6.48 3.21 15.86
N LYS A 46 -7.59 3.51 16.54
CA LYS A 46 -8.15 2.63 17.56
C LYS A 46 -8.73 1.37 16.92
N ALA A 47 -9.45 1.52 15.80
CA ALA A 47 -9.95 0.39 15.03
C ALA A 47 -8.79 -0.45 14.46
N LEU A 48 -7.75 0.20 13.95
CA LEU A 48 -6.56 -0.47 13.43
C LEU A 48 -5.86 -1.30 14.50
N GLN A 49 -5.57 -0.71 15.66
CA GLN A 49 -4.93 -1.40 16.78
C GLN A 49 -5.80 -2.54 17.31
N SER A 50 -7.11 -2.32 17.41
CA SER A 50 -8.06 -3.36 17.84
C SER A 50 -8.05 -4.54 16.88
N LYS A 51 -8.04 -4.30 15.57
CA LYS A 51 -8.02 -5.38 14.58
C LYS A 51 -6.69 -6.12 14.56
N PHE A 52 -5.59 -5.41 14.68
CA PHE A 52 -4.28 -6.03 14.83
C PHE A 52 -4.23 -6.96 16.06
N GLN A 53 -4.74 -6.49 17.20
CA GLN A 53 -4.77 -7.27 18.43
C GLN A 53 -5.65 -8.52 18.28
N GLU A 54 -6.82 -8.40 17.65
CA GLU A 54 -7.71 -9.54 17.34
C GLU A 54 -6.96 -10.63 16.56
N ILE A 55 -6.19 -10.25 15.53
CA ILE A 55 -5.40 -11.19 14.70
C ILE A 55 -4.24 -11.80 15.50
N LYS A 56 -3.56 -10.97 16.30
CA LYS A 56 -2.46 -11.41 17.16
C LYS A 56 -2.91 -12.48 18.17
N ASP A 57 -4.08 -12.30 18.76
CA ASP A 57 -4.63 -13.20 19.78
C ASP A 57 -5.10 -14.56 19.24
N ILE A 58 -5.21 -14.71 17.91
CA ILE A 58 -5.50 -16.02 17.31
C ILE A 58 -4.36 -16.98 17.64
N PRO A 59 -4.60 -18.17 18.22
CA PRO A 59 -3.55 -19.11 18.56
C PRO A 59 -2.69 -19.51 17.35
N TYR A 60 -1.37 -19.55 17.54
CA TYR A 60 -0.45 -19.97 16.48
C TYR A 60 -0.69 -21.43 16.08
N ASN A 61 -0.83 -21.67 14.77
CA ASN A 61 -0.86 -23.00 14.20
C ASN A 61 0.03 -23.03 12.96
N GLN A 62 1.02 -23.94 12.93
CA GLN A 62 1.99 -24.00 11.83
C GLN A 62 1.35 -24.17 10.44
N LYS A 63 0.21 -24.88 10.34
CA LYS A 63 -0.45 -25.20 9.06
C LYS A 63 -1.52 -24.19 8.64
N SER A 64 -2.25 -23.61 9.59
CA SER A 64 -3.45 -22.81 9.29
C SER A 64 -3.43 -21.39 9.85
N MET A 65 -2.51 -21.07 10.76
CA MET A 65 -2.46 -19.77 11.43
C MET A 65 -1.03 -19.44 11.86
N ASN A 66 -0.12 -19.45 10.89
CA ASN A 66 1.28 -19.09 11.10
C ASN A 66 1.49 -17.59 10.81
N CYS A 67 2.75 -17.14 10.81
CA CYS A 67 3.07 -15.72 10.65
C CYS A 67 2.72 -15.17 9.27
N LYS A 68 2.75 -16.04 8.24
CA LYS A 68 2.23 -15.71 6.92
C LYS A 68 0.75 -15.38 6.98
N ASN A 69 -0.06 -16.32 7.47
CA ASN A 69 -1.51 -16.16 7.49
C ASN A 69 -1.95 -14.94 8.30
N LYS A 70 -1.34 -14.73 9.47
CA LYS A 70 -1.64 -13.56 10.31
C LYS A 70 -1.26 -12.24 9.62
N SER A 71 -0.12 -12.21 8.92
CA SER A 71 0.32 -11.01 8.18
C SER A 71 -0.59 -10.72 7.00
N GLU A 72 -0.97 -11.74 6.22
CA GLU A 72 -1.92 -11.61 5.10
C GLU A 72 -3.28 -11.09 5.59
N MET A 73 -3.83 -11.64 6.68
CA MET A 73 -5.09 -11.16 7.28
C MET A 73 -5.04 -9.68 7.67
N PHE A 74 -3.91 -9.22 8.22
CA PHE A 74 -3.77 -7.82 8.59
C PHE A 74 -3.56 -6.92 7.37
N ALA A 75 -2.80 -7.39 6.37
CA ALA A 75 -2.62 -6.70 5.11
C ALA A 75 -3.94 -6.54 4.34
N ASP A 76 -4.79 -7.56 4.32
CA ASP A 76 -6.14 -7.50 3.74
C ASP A 76 -6.99 -6.44 4.44
N TYR A 77 -6.97 -6.41 5.77
CA TYR A 77 -7.70 -5.39 6.53
C TYR A 77 -7.21 -3.97 6.21
N LEU A 78 -5.89 -3.75 6.11
CA LEU A 78 -5.33 -2.47 5.71
C LEU A 78 -5.84 -2.03 4.33
N ILE A 79 -5.86 -2.94 3.35
CA ILE A 79 -6.38 -2.64 2.01
C ILE A 79 -7.88 -2.33 2.08
N GLN A 80 -8.66 -3.09 2.86
CA GLN A 80 -10.09 -2.89 3.03
C GLN A 80 -10.44 -1.49 3.57
N ILE A 81 -9.62 -0.94 4.46
CA ILE A 81 -9.80 0.42 4.99
C ILE A 81 -9.14 1.50 4.12
N GLY A 82 -8.68 1.15 2.91
CA GLY A 82 -8.19 2.07 1.91
C GLY A 82 -6.68 2.36 1.97
N ALA A 83 -5.91 1.60 2.75
CA ALA A 83 -4.45 1.72 2.75
C ALA A 83 -3.86 1.43 1.36
N LYS A 84 -2.72 2.07 1.07
CA LYS A 84 -1.94 1.88 -0.16
C LYS A 84 -0.53 1.48 0.22
N ASN A 85 0.18 0.83 -0.70
CA ASN A 85 1.57 0.39 -0.52
C ASN A 85 1.73 -0.49 0.73
N VAL A 86 0.87 -1.50 0.85
CA VAL A 86 0.94 -2.52 1.90
C VAL A 86 1.78 -3.68 1.37
N TYR A 87 2.78 -4.11 2.14
CA TYR A 87 3.66 -5.20 1.76
C TYR A 87 3.65 -6.29 2.84
N VAL A 88 3.58 -7.54 2.43
CA VAL A 88 4.03 -8.65 3.27
C VAL A 88 5.51 -8.87 2.96
N VAL A 89 6.35 -8.83 3.98
CA VAL A 89 7.81 -8.92 3.83
C VAL A 89 8.35 -10.13 4.56
N VAL A 90 9.36 -10.76 3.95
CA VAL A 90 10.06 -11.91 4.52
C VAL A 90 11.37 -11.44 5.13
N ILE A 91 11.63 -11.87 6.35
CA ILE A 91 12.85 -11.56 7.10
C ILE A 91 13.56 -12.88 7.39
N GLU A 92 14.76 -13.03 6.86
CA GLU A 92 15.50 -14.28 6.98
C GLU A 92 16.46 -14.26 8.18
N HIS A 93 16.51 -15.37 8.90
CA HIS A 93 17.51 -15.60 9.93
C HIS A 93 18.87 -15.93 9.31
N LYS A 94 19.98 -15.48 9.91
CA LYS A 94 21.37 -15.71 9.44
C LYS A 94 21.75 -17.18 9.29
N SER A 95 20.97 -18.08 9.89
CA SER A 95 21.16 -19.53 9.73
C SER A 95 20.61 -20.09 8.41
N GLY A 96 19.76 -19.34 7.70
CA GLY A 96 19.04 -19.79 6.50
C GLY A 96 17.97 -20.86 6.76
N LYS A 97 17.71 -21.22 8.02
CA LYS A 97 16.76 -22.28 8.40
C LYS A 97 15.40 -21.77 8.84
N TYR A 98 15.27 -20.46 9.00
CA TYR A 98 14.08 -19.82 9.53
C TYR A 98 13.87 -18.49 8.83
N SER A 99 12.64 -18.22 8.46
CA SER A 99 12.18 -16.92 7.99
C SER A 99 10.93 -16.53 8.76
N HIS A 100 10.72 -15.23 8.84
CA HIS A 100 9.58 -14.61 9.51
C HIS A 100 8.87 -13.68 8.55
N GLU A 101 7.54 -13.70 8.55
CA GLU A 101 6.73 -12.84 7.69
C GLU A 101 5.97 -11.82 8.54
N VAL A 102 6.04 -10.56 8.11
CA VAL A 102 5.43 -9.41 8.77
C VAL A 102 4.86 -8.45 7.75
N VAL A 103 4.04 -7.49 8.18
CA VAL A 103 3.51 -6.44 7.30
C VAL A 103 4.37 -5.18 7.41
N GLU A 104 4.81 -4.63 6.28
CA GLU A 104 5.28 -3.25 6.18
C GLU A 104 4.17 -2.37 5.60
N TRP A 105 3.85 -1.27 6.30
CA TRP A 105 2.96 -0.25 5.80
C TRP A 105 3.34 1.12 6.38
N ASP A 106 3.36 2.15 5.53
CA ASP A 106 3.68 3.54 5.90
C ASP A 106 5.01 3.68 6.67
N GLY A 107 6.04 2.92 6.27
CA GLY A 107 7.36 2.91 6.92
C GLY A 107 7.42 2.21 8.29
N HIS A 108 6.34 1.56 8.71
CA HIS A 108 6.23 0.82 9.96
C HIS A 108 6.05 -0.69 9.72
N ILE A 109 6.50 -1.49 10.68
CA ILE A 109 6.35 -2.93 10.74
C ILE A 109 5.25 -3.31 11.74
N TYR A 110 4.42 -4.26 11.32
CA TYR A 110 3.37 -4.87 12.11
C TYR A 110 3.58 -6.39 12.10
N ASP A 111 3.85 -6.95 13.28
CA ASP A 111 4.24 -8.32 13.50
C ASP A 111 3.28 -9.01 14.48
N ALA A 112 2.22 -9.60 13.92
CA ALA A 112 1.16 -10.27 14.68
C ALA A 112 1.58 -11.62 15.28
N CYS A 113 2.79 -12.09 14.99
CA CYS A 113 3.33 -13.34 15.54
C CYS A 113 4.25 -13.11 16.74
N ASN A 114 4.77 -11.89 16.88
CA ASN A 114 5.68 -11.55 17.94
C ASN A 114 4.92 -11.05 19.17
N ASN A 115 5.34 -11.52 20.35
CA ASN A 115 4.72 -11.19 21.64
C ASN A 115 5.43 -10.08 22.41
N ASN A 116 6.50 -9.50 21.85
CA ASN A 116 7.25 -8.41 22.48
C ASN A 116 6.79 -7.02 22.00
N GLU A 117 7.48 -5.99 22.47
CA GLU A 117 7.18 -4.59 22.17
C GLU A 117 7.31 -4.21 20.67
N LEU A 118 7.89 -5.07 19.84
CA LEU A 118 8.08 -4.81 18.40
C LEU A 118 6.87 -5.15 17.56
N SER A 119 5.79 -5.64 18.18
CA SER A 119 4.68 -6.21 17.45
C SER A 119 3.85 -5.18 16.67
N TYR A 120 3.69 -3.95 17.16
CA TYR A 120 2.72 -3.02 16.58
C TYR A 120 3.36 -1.68 16.21
N ARG A 121 3.25 -1.30 14.93
CA ARG A 121 3.65 0.00 14.40
C ARG A 121 5.08 0.41 14.81
N THR A 122 6.00 -0.54 14.75
CA THR A 122 7.42 -0.26 15.02
C THR A 122 8.03 0.36 13.78
N SER A 123 8.84 1.42 13.90
CA SER A 123 9.55 1.93 12.72
C SER A 123 10.41 0.83 12.07
N LYS A 124 10.44 0.76 10.74
CA LYS A 124 11.20 -0.28 10.02
C LYS A 124 12.67 -0.33 10.48
N ASP A 125 13.31 0.83 10.61
CA ASP A 125 14.72 0.90 11.01
C ASP A 125 14.96 0.39 12.42
N GLU A 126 14.09 0.74 13.38
CA GLU A 126 14.17 0.22 14.75
C GLU A 126 13.95 -1.29 14.79
N TYR A 127 12.94 -1.77 14.05
CA TYR A 127 12.60 -3.18 13.99
C TYR A 127 13.77 -4.01 13.45
N LEU A 128 14.34 -3.60 12.31
CA LEU A 128 15.49 -4.29 11.70
C LEU A 128 16.75 -4.21 12.55
N LYS A 129 17.01 -3.06 13.19
CA LYS A 129 18.14 -2.91 14.12
C LYS A 129 18.06 -3.92 15.27
N LYS A 130 16.87 -4.10 15.85
CA LYS A 130 16.65 -5.06 16.95
C LYS A 130 16.74 -6.50 16.47
N LEU A 131 16.15 -6.83 15.32
CA LEU A 131 16.22 -8.17 14.73
C LEU A 131 17.64 -8.60 14.35
N ASN A 132 18.48 -7.67 13.86
CA ASN A 132 19.88 -7.96 13.58
C ASN A 132 20.64 -8.42 14.83
N GLY A 133 20.31 -7.83 15.99
CA GLY A 133 20.88 -8.20 17.29
C GLY A 133 20.54 -9.61 17.76
N ILE A 134 19.46 -10.21 17.24
CA ILE A 134 19.03 -11.58 17.59
C ILE A 134 19.18 -12.57 16.44
N GLY A 135 19.95 -12.22 15.41
CA GLY A 135 20.39 -13.17 14.40
C GLY A 135 19.68 -13.10 13.05
N PHE A 136 18.87 -12.08 12.75
CA PHE A 136 18.30 -11.90 11.42
C PHE A 136 19.20 -11.08 10.49
N SER A 137 19.12 -11.37 9.19
CA SER A 137 19.89 -10.69 8.14
C SER A 137 19.16 -9.45 7.60
N GLY A 138 17.86 -9.29 7.91
CA GLY A 138 17.01 -8.21 7.42
C GLY A 138 15.94 -8.73 6.45
N ILE A 139 15.26 -7.79 5.78
CA ILE A 139 14.23 -8.11 4.79
C ILE A 139 14.90 -8.64 3.52
N THR A 140 14.46 -9.82 3.07
CA THR A 140 14.96 -10.47 1.86
C THR A 140 13.96 -10.43 0.72
N VAL A 141 12.66 -10.30 1.02
CA VAL A 141 11.61 -10.24 0.01
C VAL A 141 10.52 -9.23 0.36
N TYR A 142 10.03 -8.53 -0.66
CA TYR A 142 8.85 -7.67 -0.61
C TYR A 142 7.77 -8.21 -1.53
N TYR A 143 6.61 -8.54 -0.96
CA TYR A 143 5.42 -8.90 -1.72
C TYR A 143 4.42 -7.74 -1.63
N PRO A 144 4.17 -6.99 -2.71
CA PRO A 144 3.04 -6.06 -2.72
C PRO A 144 1.78 -6.88 -2.48
N HIS A 145 1.04 -6.56 -1.41
CA HIS A 145 -0.17 -7.30 -1.10
C HIS A 145 -1.30 -6.81 -2.00
N VAL A 146 -1.95 -7.73 -2.69
CA VAL A 146 -3.14 -7.47 -3.48
C VAL A 146 -4.29 -8.23 -2.84
N HIS A 147 -5.41 -7.55 -2.60
CA HIS A 147 -6.58 -8.22 -2.09
C HIS A 147 -7.04 -9.25 -3.13
N HIS A 148 -7.12 -10.51 -2.73
CA HIS A 148 -7.67 -11.56 -3.57
C HIS A 148 -9.15 -11.67 -3.25
N ASP A 149 -10.00 -11.19 -4.16
CA ASP A 149 -11.43 -11.45 -4.12
C ASP A 149 -11.62 -12.97 -4.26
N SER A 150 -11.87 -13.65 -3.15
CA SER A 150 -12.19 -15.09 -3.10
C SER A 150 -13.67 -15.34 -3.24
#